data_AF-A0A838HI03-F1
#
_entry.id   AF-A0A838HI03-F1
#
_cell.length_a   1.000
_cell.length_b   1.000
_cell.length_c   1.000
_cell.angle_alpha   90.00
_cell.angle_beta   90.00
_cell.angle_gamma   90.00
#
_symmetry.space_group_name_H-M   'P 1'
#
loop_
_entity.id
_entity.type
_entity.pdbx_description
1 polymer ?
#
loop_
_entity_poly.entity_id
_entity_poly.type
_entity_poly.pdbx_seq_one_letter_code
_entity_poly.pdbx_strand_id
1 'polypeptide(L)'
;MAFNDEVRRVLGTEQPSPRFYRERERLERMGVELDAVLVALAEDGDGDLAVRRNSLALLGERGHPVALGVIRRVLLHDPDERVRAAAIAALHGPGVAGPEARNAIRAAVGDPSRQVRLVVLQALDTEDVGLMRALLAWETDPQVSAIARELVGLAETRGGPLAARRDGGYEGMSRAGEPRLVFHSAGRDPVANVATGALLIETSGGKFVPLAQNVEVVAGVLPAFLATDRPIAVWESERAIHLLDLKTGESRSLGPGVAPRLLPFTERAVWVREVPGKRRAVNGGTEIVYEVWSAPLTEGEPSRLGELRVTTSPERHGNASPVRWMVIGETPEGFVLRGPGIATPFALPNPFAGSHPGRSGAPGRLKPTGDNS
;
A
#
# COMPACT_ATOMS: atom_id res chain seq x y z
N MET A 1 35.04 6.04 25.75
CA MET A 1 34.75 7.47 25.52
C MET A 1 34.80 7.80 24.03
N ALA A 2 35.97 7.70 23.37
CA ALA A 2 36.11 8.08 21.96
C ALA A 2 35.06 7.48 20.99
N PHE A 3 34.66 6.21 21.17
CA PHE A 3 33.63 5.57 20.34
C PHE A 3 32.24 6.22 20.49
N ASN A 4 31.72 6.33 21.72
CA ASN A 4 30.40 6.93 21.97
C ASN A 4 30.37 8.41 21.56
N ASP A 5 31.48 9.12 21.75
CA ASP A 5 31.60 10.53 21.35
C ASP A 5 31.61 10.68 19.83
N GLU A 6 32.26 9.75 19.11
CA GLU A 6 32.18 9.69 17.64
C GLU A 6 30.76 9.42 17.16
N VAL A 7 30.07 8.44 17.75
CA VAL A 7 28.67 8.12 17.40
C VAL A 7 27.77 9.33 17.63
N ARG A 8 27.84 9.95 18.81
CA ARG A 8 27.06 11.15 19.14
C ARG A 8 27.35 12.29 18.16
N ARG A 9 28.61 12.53 17.81
CA ARG A 9 29.01 13.57 16.86
C ARG A 9 28.39 13.34 15.48
N VAL A 10 28.41 12.11 14.97
CA VAL A 10 27.83 11.79 13.67
C VAL A 10 26.30 11.96 13.71
N LEU A 11 25.66 11.41 14.74
CA LEU A 11 24.20 11.41 14.87
C LEU A 11 23.63 12.78 15.28
N GLY A 12 24.43 13.69 15.84
CA GLY A 12 24.00 15.05 16.19
C GLY A 12 23.82 15.99 15.00
N THR A 13 24.07 15.52 13.78
CA THR A 13 23.92 16.34 12.57
C THR A 13 22.43 16.43 12.19
N GLU A 14 21.84 17.63 12.29
CA GLU A 14 20.43 17.84 11.95
C GLU A 14 20.14 17.87 10.45
N GLN A 15 21.10 18.31 9.63
CA GLN A 15 20.90 18.50 8.19
C GLN A 15 21.51 17.33 7.41
N PRO A 16 20.70 16.62 6.62
CA PRO A 16 21.23 15.63 5.70
C PRO A 16 22.21 16.29 4.73
N SER A 17 23.43 15.76 4.67
CA SER A 17 24.48 16.21 3.76
C SER A 17 25.24 15.01 3.21
N PRO A 18 25.90 15.13 2.04
CA PRO A 18 26.75 14.05 1.52
C PRO A 18 27.83 13.60 2.51
N ARG A 19 28.25 14.48 3.43
CA ARG A 19 29.16 14.13 4.52
C ARG A 19 28.45 13.30 5.60
N PHE A 20 27.27 13.73 6.04
CA PHE A 20 26.46 12.99 7.01
C PHE A 20 26.20 11.55 6.55
N TYR A 21 25.77 11.35 5.29
CA TYR A 21 25.50 10.02 4.78
C TYR A 21 26.75 9.12 4.73
N ARG A 22 27.92 9.67 4.37
CA ARG A 22 29.19 8.92 4.41
C ARG A 22 29.62 8.56 5.84
N GLU A 23 29.45 9.48 6.78
CA GLU A 23 29.77 9.24 8.19
C GLU A 23 28.78 8.21 8.80
N ARG A 24 27.51 8.25 8.41
CA ARG A 24 26.49 7.26 8.79
C ARG A 24 26.76 5.86 8.21
N GLU A 25 27.13 5.76 6.94
CA GLU A 25 27.52 4.49 6.31
C GLU A 25 28.75 3.86 7.01
N ARG A 26 29.61 4.69 7.60
CA ARG A 26 30.69 4.19 8.46
C ARG A 26 30.16 3.58 9.75
N LEU A 27 29.13 4.18 10.38
CA LEU A 27 28.46 3.59 11.53
C LEU A 27 27.77 2.26 11.16
N GLU A 28 27.14 2.16 10.00
CA GLU A 28 26.47 0.93 9.55
C GLU A 28 27.43 -0.27 9.45
N ARG A 29 28.70 -0.03 9.13
CA ARG A 29 29.75 -1.06 9.10
C ARG A 29 30.24 -1.50 10.49
N MET A 30 29.75 -0.88 11.56
CA MET A 30 30.11 -1.22 12.93
C MET A 30 29.21 -2.36 13.44
N GLY A 31 29.82 -3.26 14.22
CA GLY A 31 29.17 -4.46 14.73
C GLY A 31 28.17 -4.20 15.85
N VAL A 32 27.87 -5.24 16.63
CA VAL A 32 26.84 -5.27 17.69
C VAL A 32 27.02 -4.22 18.79
N GLU A 33 28.25 -3.72 18.99
CA GLU A 33 28.55 -2.68 19.99
C GLU A 33 27.85 -1.36 19.67
N LEU A 34 27.63 -1.06 18.39
CA LEU A 34 26.87 0.12 17.98
C LEU A 34 25.41 0.02 18.43
N ASP A 35 24.80 -1.16 18.34
CA ASP A 35 23.37 -1.32 18.66
C ASP A 35 23.08 -0.99 20.13
N ALA A 36 23.97 -1.41 21.05
CA ALA A 36 23.87 -1.05 22.46
C ALA A 36 23.98 0.47 22.68
N VAL A 37 24.88 1.14 21.95
CA VAL A 37 25.02 2.60 22.00
C VAL A 37 23.78 3.29 21.43
N LEU A 38 23.24 2.82 20.30
CA LEU A 38 22.04 3.40 19.70
C LEU A 38 20.81 3.26 20.61
N VAL A 39 20.65 2.12 21.30
CA VAL A 39 19.59 1.94 22.30
C VAL A 39 19.72 2.95 23.42
N ALA A 40 20.91 3.06 24.01
CA ALA A 40 21.16 4.01 25.10
C ALA A 40 20.90 5.46 24.68
N LEU A 41 21.32 5.84 23.46
CA LEU A 41 21.09 7.18 22.92
C LEU A 41 19.61 7.45 22.60
N ALA A 42 18.87 6.47 22.10
CA ALA A 42 17.44 6.64 21.82
C ALA A 42 16.62 6.86 23.10
N GLU A 43 16.97 6.16 24.18
CA GLU A 43 16.27 6.23 25.48
C GLU A 43 16.74 7.38 26.39
N ASP A 44 17.82 8.09 26.01
CA ASP A 44 18.36 9.22 26.76
C ASP A 44 17.44 10.44 26.69
N GLY A 45 16.50 10.55 27.64
CA GLY A 45 15.47 11.60 27.67
C GLY A 45 16.00 13.04 27.72
N ASP A 46 17.21 13.23 28.26
CA ASP A 46 17.88 14.54 28.35
C ASP A 46 18.86 14.77 27.19
N GLY A 47 19.01 13.78 26.30
CA GLY A 47 19.95 13.80 25.19
C GLY A 47 19.52 14.71 24.04
N ASP A 48 20.51 15.05 23.20
CA ASP A 48 20.28 15.85 21.99
C ASP A 48 19.26 15.19 21.05
N LEU A 49 18.23 15.94 20.66
CA LEU A 49 17.12 15.40 19.88
C LEU A 49 17.53 14.89 18.50
N ALA A 50 18.54 15.47 17.86
CA ALA A 50 19.05 14.97 16.58
C ALA A 50 19.70 13.60 16.77
N VAL A 51 20.52 13.46 17.81
CA VAL A 51 21.12 12.17 18.19
C VAL A 51 20.04 11.13 18.41
N ARG A 52 19.03 11.42 19.24
CA ARG A 52 17.94 10.49 19.58
C ARG A 52 17.15 10.03 18.35
N ARG A 53 16.73 10.97 17.49
CA ARG A 53 15.98 10.69 16.26
C ARG A 53 16.80 9.86 15.28
N ASN A 54 18.05 10.21 15.07
CA ASN A 54 18.94 9.48 14.16
C ASN A 54 19.28 8.10 14.73
N SER A 55 19.41 7.94 16.05
CA SER A 55 19.57 6.63 16.70
C SER A 55 18.38 5.71 16.42
N LEU A 56 17.15 6.21 16.54
CA LEU A 56 15.94 5.44 16.19
C LEU A 56 15.94 5.01 14.72
N ALA A 57 16.28 5.92 13.80
CA ALA A 57 16.35 5.62 12.38
C ALA A 57 17.33 4.48 12.08
N LEU A 58 18.55 4.54 12.63
CA LEU A 58 19.55 3.47 12.46
C LEU A 58 19.11 2.15 13.10
N LEU A 59 18.46 2.19 14.28
CA LEU A 59 17.92 0.97 14.92
C LEU A 59 16.88 0.28 14.03
N GLY A 60 15.98 1.06 13.43
CA GLY A 60 14.94 0.55 12.53
C GLY A 60 15.52 -0.10 11.27
N GLU A 61 16.61 0.45 10.72
CA GLU A 61 17.28 -0.10 9.54
C GLU A 61 18.09 -1.36 9.85
N ARG A 62 18.80 -1.39 10.98
CA ARG A 62 19.73 -2.47 11.34
C ARG A 62 19.03 -3.73 11.86
N GLY A 63 17.88 -3.58 12.53
CA GLY A 63 17.08 -4.74 12.95
C GLY A 63 17.65 -5.53 14.13
N HIS A 64 18.29 -4.86 15.07
CA HIS A 64 18.77 -5.50 16.30
C HIS A 64 17.58 -6.10 17.09
N PRO A 65 17.70 -7.29 17.72
CA PRO A 65 16.56 -7.97 18.37
C PRO A 65 15.79 -7.14 19.40
N VAL A 66 16.45 -6.22 20.11
CA VAL A 66 15.79 -5.34 21.08
C VAL A 66 15.22 -4.04 20.49
N ALA A 67 15.56 -3.70 19.25
CA ALA A 67 15.23 -2.42 18.62
C ALA A 67 13.72 -2.16 18.61
N LEU A 68 12.93 -3.17 18.21
CA LEU A 68 11.47 -3.03 18.17
C LEU A 68 10.87 -2.67 19.54
N GLY A 69 11.36 -3.30 20.61
CA GLY A 69 10.89 -3.01 21.97
C GLY A 69 11.21 -1.59 22.42
N VAL A 70 12.42 -1.12 22.12
CA VAL A 70 12.88 0.25 22.42
C VAL A 70 12.08 1.27 21.62
N ILE A 71 11.96 1.10 20.30
CA ILE A 71 11.23 2.02 19.43
C ILE A 71 9.76 2.13 19.87
N ARG A 72 9.12 1.01 20.24
CA ARG A 72 7.74 1.02 20.78
C ARG A 72 7.64 1.79 22.10
N ARG A 73 8.58 1.60 23.02
CA ARG A 73 8.60 2.32 24.30
C ARG A 73 8.74 3.83 24.09
N VAL A 74 9.64 4.23 23.21
CA VAL A 74 9.83 5.65 22.83
C VAL A 74 8.55 6.21 22.22
N LEU A 75 7.93 5.50 21.28
CA LEU A 75 6.65 5.90 20.69
C LEU A 75 5.55 6.10 21.74
N LEU A 76 5.51 5.28 22.79
CA LEU A 76 4.44 5.33 23.80
C LEU A 76 4.66 6.38 24.89
N HIS A 77 5.92 6.67 25.23
CA HIS A 77 6.24 7.38 26.47
C HIS A 77 7.10 8.62 26.29
N ASP A 78 7.67 8.86 25.11
CA ASP A 78 8.53 10.03 24.92
C ASP A 78 7.72 11.33 24.94
N PRO A 79 8.14 12.33 25.73
CA PRO A 79 7.43 13.60 25.78
C PRO A 79 7.54 14.41 24.48
N ASP A 80 8.64 14.29 23.73
CA ASP A 80 8.89 15.07 22.52
C ASP A 80 8.26 14.41 21.29
N GLU A 81 7.35 15.14 20.62
CA GLU A 81 6.62 14.64 19.46
C GLU A 81 7.50 14.35 18.25
N ARG A 82 8.67 15.00 18.12
CA ARG A 82 9.60 14.74 17.01
C ARG A 82 10.32 13.42 17.21
N VAL A 83 10.58 13.04 18.46
CA VAL A 83 11.16 11.74 18.81
C VAL A 83 10.11 10.63 18.61
N ARG A 84 8.86 10.84 19.05
CA ARG A 84 7.76 9.89 18.74
C ARG A 84 7.52 9.73 17.24
N ALA A 85 7.55 10.82 16.47
CA ALA A 85 7.44 10.77 15.01
C ALA A 85 8.61 9.99 14.37
N ALA A 86 9.85 10.18 14.86
CA ALA A 86 10.99 9.40 14.41
C ALA A 86 10.87 7.91 14.77
N ALA A 87 10.24 7.56 15.90
CA ALA A 87 9.94 6.18 16.25
C ALA A 87 8.98 5.53 15.23
N ILE A 88 7.94 6.23 14.76
CA ILE A 88 7.06 5.73 13.68
C ILE A 88 7.84 5.47 12.39
N ALA A 89 8.71 6.40 11.98
CA ALA A 89 9.56 6.23 10.81
C ALA A 89 10.52 5.03 10.98
N ALA A 90 11.07 4.84 12.17
CA ALA A 90 11.93 3.70 12.48
C ALA A 90 11.18 2.35 12.42
N LEU A 91 9.90 2.31 12.80
CA LEU A 91 9.06 1.10 12.66
C LEU A 91 8.80 0.71 11.20
N HIS A 92 8.99 1.62 10.24
CA HIS A 92 9.01 1.33 8.80
C HIS A 92 10.36 0.79 8.31
N GLY A 93 11.40 0.86 9.14
CA GLY A 93 12.73 0.41 8.78
C GLY A 93 12.77 -1.09 8.46
N PRO A 94 13.53 -1.51 7.44
CA PRO A 94 13.56 -2.90 6.98
C PRO A 94 14.04 -3.89 8.04
N GLY A 95 14.81 -3.44 9.03
CA GLY A 95 15.32 -4.27 10.11
C GLY A 95 14.27 -4.63 11.17
N VAL A 96 13.21 -3.84 11.32
CA VAL A 96 12.16 -4.07 12.34
C VAL A 96 10.75 -4.20 11.75
N ALA A 97 10.62 -4.09 10.42
CA ALA A 97 9.35 -4.22 9.73
C ALA A 97 8.70 -5.59 10.02
N GLY A 98 7.40 -5.57 10.30
CA GLY A 98 6.65 -6.79 10.59
C GLY A 98 5.29 -6.52 11.22
N PRO A 99 4.51 -7.57 11.53
CA PRO A 99 3.17 -7.43 12.10
C PRO A 99 3.14 -6.62 13.40
N GLU A 100 4.11 -6.82 14.29
CA GLU A 100 4.19 -6.08 15.55
C GLU A 100 4.50 -4.60 15.36
N ALA A 101 5.42 -4.26 14.44
CA ALA A 101 5.72 -2.87 14.10
C ALA A 101 4.48 -2.18 13.50
N ARG A 102 3.78 -2.85 12.56
CA ARG A 102 2.51 -2.35 12.01
C ARG A 102 1.46 -2.12 13.08
N ASN A 103 1.33 -3.02 14.05
CA ASN A 103 0.38 -2.84 15.15
C ASN A 103 0.73 -1.62 16.03
N ALA A 104 2.02 -1.37 16.27
CA ALA A 104 2.46 -0.19 17.00
C ALA A 104 2.16 1.12 16.23
N ILE A 105 2.40 1.14 14.91
CA ILE A 105 2.01 2.26 14.04
C ILE A 105 0.51 2.53 14.10
N ARG A 106 -0.31 1.47 13.96
CA ARG A 106 -1.78 1.57 14.01
C ARG A 106 -2.28 2.13 15.35
N ALA A 107 -1.64 1.76 16.46
CA ALA A 107 -2.00 2.27 17.78
C ALA A 107 -1.72 3.78 17.94
N ALA A 108 -0.77 4.34 17.18
CA ALA A 108 -0.38 5.74 17.25
C ALA A 108 -1.29 6.71 16.46
N VAL A 109 -2.33 6.22 15.79
CA VAL A 109 -3.27 7.07 15.05
C VAL A 109 -3.96 8.10 15.95
N GLY A 110 -4.13 7.79 17.23
CA GLY A 110 -4.70 8.69 18.24
C GLY A 110 -3.69 9.62 18.94
N ASP A 111 -2.43 9.72 18.48
CA ASP A 111 -1.44 10.58 19.15
C ASP A 111 -1.92 12.04 19.20
N PRO A 112 -1.77 12.75 20.34
CA PRO A 112 -2.23 14.14 20.47
C PRO A 112 -1.49 15.10 19.53
N SER A 113 -0.26 14.78 19.13
CA SER A 113 0.51 15.61 18.21
C SER A 113 0.09 15.41 16.76
N ARG A 114 -0.28 16.54 16.13
CA ARG A 114 -0.50 16.63 14.68
C ARG A 114 0.66 16.05 13.88
N GLN A 115 1.91 16.32 14.28
CA GLN A 115 3.08 15.85 13.55
C GLN A 115 3.18 14.32 13.57
N VAL A 116 2.91 13.68 14.70
CA VAL A 116 2.92 12.22 14.81
C VAL A 116 1.82 11.64 13.93
N ARG A 117 0.59 12.18 13.97
CA ARG A 117 -0.52 11.69 13.13
C ARG A 117 -0.23 11.79 11.63
N LEU A 118 0.46 12.85 11.19
CA LEU A 118 0.91 12.97 9.79
C LEU A 118 1.90 11.87 9.40
N VAL A 119 2.88 11.57 10.26
CA VAL A 119 3.85 10.51 9.99
C VAL A 119 3.18 9.14 10.04
N VAL A 120 2.22 8.94 10.95
CA VAL A 120 1.39 7.72 10.97
C VAL A 120 0.63 7.54 9.66
N LEU A 121 0.01 8.59 9.11
CA LEU A 121 -0.67 8.51 7.82
C LEU A 121 0.24 8.09 6.67
N GLN A 122 1.48 8.60 6.62
CA GLN A 122 2.50 8.19 5.64
C GLN A 122 2.91 6.72 5.78
N ALA A 123 2.70 6.18 6.97
CA ALA A 123 3.07 4.85 7.41
C ALA A 123 1.93 3.80 7.26
N LEU A 124 0.72 4.24 6.88
CA LEU A 124 -0.41 3.35 6.67
C LEU A 124 -0.49 2.93 5.19
N ASP A 125 -0.91 1.68 4.93
CA ASP A 125 -1.11 1.15 3.57
C ASP A 125 -2.61 1.00 3.26
N THR A 126 -2.93 0.56 2.05
CA THR A 126 -4.27 0.29 1.51
C THR A 126 -5.14 -0.57 2.44
N GLU A 127 -4.54 -1.50 3.16
CA GLU A 127 -5.24 -2.36 4.14
C GLU A 127 -5.70 -1.60 5.40
N ASP A 128 -5.11 -0.44 5.66
CA ASP A 128 -5.40 0.40 6.82
C ASP A 128 -6.47 1.46 6.51
N VAL A 129 -7.15 1.39 5.35
CA VAL A 129 -8.18 2.36 4.95
C VAL A 129 -9.28 2.52 5.99
N GLY A 130 -9.65 1.45 6.71
CA GLY A 130 -10.61 1.52 7.81
C GLY A 130 -10.13 2.39 8.96
N LEU A 131 -8.83 2.36 9.25
CA LEU A 131 -8.20 3.16 10.29
C LEU A 131 -8.03 4.62 9.84
N MET A 132 -7.69 4.87 8.58
CA MET A 132 -7.68 6.22 8.00
C MET A 132 -9.07 6.87 8.09
N ARG A 133 -10.15 6.11 7.81
CA ARG A 133 -11.52 6.60 8.00
C ARG A 133 -11.88 6.82 9.46
N ALA A 134 -11.43 5.96 10.36
CA ALA A 134 -11.64 6.14 11.79
C ALA A 134 -10.97 7.43 12.28
N LEU A 135 -9.74 7.74 11.84
CA LEU A 135 -9.08 9.01 12.10
C LEU A 135 -9.91 10.20 11.59
N LEU A 136 -10.36 10.14 10.33
CA LEU A 136 -11.16 11.21 9.73
C LEU A 136 -12.45 11.52 10.48
N ALA A 137 -13.03 10.55 11.19
CA ALA A 137 -14.28 10.73 11.92
C ALA A 137 -14.17 11.68 13.12
N TRP A 138 -12.97 11.88 13.67
CA TRP A 138 -12.71 12.73 14.83
C TRP A 138 -11.62 13.78 14.63
N GLU A 139 -10.85 13.71 13.53
CA GLU A 139 -9.78 14.66 13.25
C GLU A 139 -10.33 16.07 13.03
N THR A 140 -9.71 17.05 13.70
CA THR A 140 -10.06 18.47 13.61
C THR A 140 -9.03 19.29 12.87
N ASP A 141 -7.78 18.81 12.74
CA ASP A 141 -6.74 19.48 11.98
C ASP A 141 -7.06 19.40 10.47
N PRO A 142 -7.16 20.54 9.76
CA PRO A 142 -7.53 20.55 8.34
C PRO A 142 -6.51 19.84 7.45
N GLN A 143 -5.22 19.90 7.78
CA GLN A 143 -4.17 19.29 6.97
C GLN A 143 -4.13 17.78 7.15
N VAL A 144 -4.23 17.29 8.39
CA VAL A 144 -4.33 15.84 8.65
C VAL A 144 -5.58 15.28 7.97
N SER A 145 -6.71 15.99 8.07
CA SER A 145 -7.95 15.59 7.41
C SER A 145 -7.84 15.56 5.88
N ALA A 146 -7.17 16.55 5.28
CA ALA A 146 -6.97 16.58 3.83
C ALA A 146 -6.14 15.38 3.36
N ILE A 147 -5.00 15.12 4.01
CA ILE A 147 -4.12 14.00 3.66
C ILE A 147 -4.81 12.66 3.88
N ALA A 148 -5.53 12.48 4.99
CA ALA A 148 -6.24 11.24 5.25
C ALA A 148 -7.35 10.97 4.21
N ARG A 149 -8.07 11.98 3.73
CA ARG A 149 -9.05 11.81 2.63
C ARG A 149 -8.39 11.38 1.33
N GLU A 150 -7.25 11.99 0.99
CA GLU A 150 -6.49 11.61 -0.21
C GLU A 150 -6.00 10.17 -0.14
N LEU A 151 -5.46 9.76 1.01
CA LEU A 151 -4.99 8.38 1.22
C LEU A 151 -6.15 7.38 1.19
N VAL A 152 -7.34 7.73 1.70
CA VAL A 152 -8.53 6.88 1.59
C VAL A 152 -8.94 6.72 0.12
N GLY A 153 -9.02 7.80 -0.66
CA GLY A 153 -9.34 7.71 -2.08
C GLY A 153 -8.30 6.88 -2.86
N LEU A 154 -7.01 7.08 -2.55
CA LEU A 154 -5.93 6.28 -3.13
C LEU A 154 -6.05 4.79 -2.76
N ALA A 155 -6.34 4.48 -1.50
CA ALA A 155 -6.55 3.10 -1.08
C ALA A 155 -7.72 2.45 -1.83
N GLU A 156 -8.86 3.15 -1.98
CA GLU A 156 -10.02 2.66 -2.72
C GLU A 156 -9.69 2.35 -4.20
N THR A 157 -8.99 3.25 -4.90
CA THR A 157 -8.53 2.99 -6.29
C THR A 157 -7.57 1.80 -6.41
N ARG A 158 -6.87 1.47 -5.33
CA ARG A 158 -5.97 0.31 -5.20
C ARG A 158 -6.66 -0.94 -4.69
N GLY A 159 -7.98 -0.94 -4.54
CA GLY A 159 -8.79 -2.09 -4.13
C GLY A 159 -9.09 -2.18 -2.64
N GLY A 160 -8.81 -1.11 -1.89
CA GLY A 160 -9.24 -0.98 -0.50
C GLY A 160 -10.79 -0.95 -0.40
N PRO A 161 -11.37 -1.53 0.65
CA PRO A 161 -12.83 -1.57 0.81
C PRO A 161 -13.41 -0.18 1.03
N LEU A 162 -14.56 0.10 0.43
CA LEU A 162 -15.35 1.31 0.64
C LEU A 162 -16.18 1.22 1.93
N ALA A 163 -16.50 2.37 2.50
CA ALA A 163 -17.45 2.44 3.61
C ALA A 163 -18.86 2.14 3.11
N ALA A 164 -19.55 1.22 3.78
CA ALA A 164 -20.94 0.92 3.48
C ALA A 164 -21.86 2.07 3.92
N ARG A 165 -22.78 2.45 3.05
CA ARG A 165 -23.88 3.37 3.36
C ARG A 165 -24.99 2.64 4.12
N ARG A 166 -25.88 3.40 4.77
CA ARG A 166 -27.04 2.86 5.50
C ARG A 166 -27.99 2.05 4.61
N ASP A 167 -28.07 2.41 3.33
CA ASP A 167 -28.87 1.72 2.31
C ASP A 167 -28.16 0.48 1.72
N GLY A 168 -27.00 0.10 2.24
CA GLY A 168 -26.19 -1.01 1.74
C GLY A 168 -25.39 -0.69 0.47
N GLY A 169 -25.49 0.54 -0.04
CA GLY A 169 -24.66 1.03 -1.13
C GLY A 169 -23.23 1.34 -0.71
N TYR A 170 -22.40 1.73 -1.68
CA TYR A 170 -21.03 2.19 -1.45
C TYR A 170 -20.78 3.48 -2.21
N GLU A 171 -19.90 4.31 -1.68
CA GLU A 171 -19.54 5.59 -2.27
C GLU A 171 -18.05 5.85 -2.06
N GLY A 172 -17.37 6.13 -3.18
CA GLY A 172 -15.94 6.40 -3.15
C GLY A 172 -15.64 7.78 -2.56
N MET A 173 -14.53 7.85 -1.83
CA MET A 173 -13.94 9.09 -1.37
C MET A 173 -13.46 9.90 -2.58
N SER A 174 -13.88 11.16 -2.64
CA SER A 174 -13.47 12.11 -3.68
C SER A 174 -13.39 13.51 -3.09
N ARG A 175 -12.63 14.41 -3.72
CA ARG A 175 -12.60 15.81 -3.29
C ARG A 175 -13.91 16.49 -3.68
N ALA A 176 -14.24 17.58 -2.99
CA ALA A 176 -15.44 18.34 -3.31
C ALA A 176 -15.38 18.85 -4.77
N GLY A 177 -16.41 18.53 -5.55
CA GLY A 177 -16.48 18.90 -6.96
C GLY A 177 -15.71 17.99 -7.92
N GLU A 178 -15.16 16.87 -7.45
CA GLU A 178 -14.60 15.82 -8.32
C GLU A 178 -15.63 14.69 -8.53
N PRO A 179 -15.56 13.97 -9.66
CA PRO A 179 -16.42 12.80 -9.85
C PRO A 179 -16.11 11.72 -8.82
N ARG A 180 -17.12 10.90 -8.50
CA ARG A 180 -16.95 9.75 -7.60
C ARG A 180 -17.73 8.54 -8.08
N LEU A 181 -17.23 7.35 -7.73
CA LEU A 181 -17.95 6.10 -7.94
C LEU A 181 -19.03 5.94 -6.89
N VAL A 182 -20.23 5.56 -7.34
CA VAL A 182 -21.38 5.28 -6.50
C VAL A 182 -21.94 3.92 -6.86
N PHE A 183 -22.21 3.11 -5.86
CA PHE A 183 -22.86 1.82 -6.01
C PHE A 183 -24.17 1.82 -5.24
N HIS A 184 -25.26 1.54 -5.95
CA HIS A 184 -26.58 1.34 -5.35
C HIS A 184 -26.87 -0.15 -5.26
N SER A 185 -26.98 -0.67 -4.03
CA SER A 185 -27.26 -2.07 -3.79
C SER A 185 -28.71 -2.41 -4.16
N ALA A 186 -28.90 -3.49 -4.92
CA ALA A 186 -30.19 -4.13 -5.18
C ALA A 186 -30.41 -5.35 -4.27
N GLY A 187 -29.33 -5.91 -3.71
CA GLY A 187 -29.37 -7.03 -2.78
C GLY A 187 -28.01 -7.26 -2.15
N ARG A 188 -27.99 -7.89 -0.97
CA ARG A 188 -26.78 -8.21 -0.23
C ARG A 188 -26.88 -9.58 0.43
N ASP A 189 -25.85 -10.38 0.26
CA ASP A 189 -25.57 -11.55 1.09
C ASP A 189 -24.61 -11.12 2.23
N PRO A 190 -25.10 -11.01 3.48
CA PRO A 190 -24.26 -10.61 4.61
C PRO A 190 -23.26 -11.69 5.02
N VAL A 191 -23.55 -12.98 4.76
CA VAL A 191 -22.68 -14.11 5.11
C VAL A 191 -21.48 -14.15 4.16
N ALA A 192 -21.73 -14.03 2.85
CA ALA A 192 -20.67 -13.93 1.86
C ALA A 192 -20.04 -12.53 1.82
N ASN A 193 -20.65 -11.53 2.44
CA ASN A 193 -20.29 -10.11 2.30
C ASN A 193 -20.20 -9.68 0.82
N VAL A 194 -21.20 -10.09 0.05
CA VAL A 194 -21.35 -9.77 -1.37
C VAL A 194 -22.60 -8.90 -1.54
N ALA A 195 -22.48 -7.83 -2.30
CA ALA A 195 -23.61 -7.01 -2.72
C ALA A 195 -23.69 -6.98 -4.24
N THR A 196 -24.91 -7.02 -4.79
CA THR A 196 -25.17 -6.89 -6.22
C THR A 196 -26.01 -5.64 -6.46
N GLY A 197 -25.73 -4.90 -7.53
CA GLY A 197 -26.41 -3.63 -7.75
C GLY A 197 -25.95 -2.86 -8.98
N ALA A 198 -26.31 -1.58 -9.02
CA ALA A 198 -25.95 -0.67 -10.10
C ALA A 198 -24.67 0.09 -9.74
N LEU A 199 -23.74 0.17 -10.70
CA LEU A 199 -22.54 1.00 -10.61
C LEU A 199 -22.74 2.27 -11.43
N LEU A 200 -22.48 3.42 -10.83
CA LEU A 200 -22.65 4.74 -11.40
C LEU A 200 -21.44 5.62 -11.11
N ILE A 201 -21.32 6.70 -11.88
CA ILE A 201 -20.48 7.84 -11.55
C ILE A 201 -21.38 9.01 -11.23
N GLU A 202 -21.17 9.63 -10.08
CA GLU A 202 -21.69 10.97 -9.81
C GLU A 202 -20.66 11.97 -10.32
N THR A 203 -21.05 12.80 -11.28
CA THR A 203 -20.16 13.84 -11.83
C THR A 203 -20.05 15.00 -10.86
N SER A 204 -19.09 15.90 -11.11
CA SER A 204 -18.90 17.14 -10.34
C SER A 204 -20.16 18.01 -10.24
N GLY A 205 -21.09 17.91 -11.19
CA GLY A 205 -22.38 18.60 -11.21
C GLY A 205 -23.53 17.84 -10.52
N GLY A 206 -23.26 16.74 -9.83
CA GLY A 206 -24.27 15.91 -9.15
C GLY A 206 -25.12 15.04 -10.10
N LYS A 207 -24.73 14.94 -11.38
CA LYS A 207 -25.42 14.07 -12.35
C LYS A 207 -24.90 12.65 -12.23
N PHE A 208 -25.81 11.68 -12.24
CA PHE A 208 -25.45 10.26 -12.28
C PHE A 208 -25.31 9.77 -13.73
N VAL A 209 -24.18 9.11 -14.01
CA VAL A 209 -23.89 8.40 -15.26
C VAL A 209 -23.83 6.90 -14.95
N PRO A 210 -24.78 6.08 -15.46
CA PRO A 210 -24.75 4.64 -15.23
C PRO A 210 -23.60 3.98 -15.99
N LEU A 211 -22.85 3.11 -15.32
CA LEU A 211 -21.77 2.32 -15.92
C LEU A 211 -22.20 0.88 -16.21
N ALA A 212 -22.83 0.23 -15.24
CA ALA A 212 -23.24 -1.16 -15.35
C ALA A 212 -24.40 -1.49 -14.39
N GLN A 213 -25.20 -2.47 -14.80
CA GLN A 213 -26.23 -3.10 -13.97
C GLN A 213 -25.72 -4.47 -13.52
N ASN A 214 -26.09 -4.92 -12.31
CA ASN A 214 -25.70 -6.22 -11.74
C ASN A 214 -24.20 -6.38 -11.45
N VAL A 215 -23.54 -5.32 -10.98
CA VAL A 215 -22.15 -5.38 -10.53
C VAL A 215 -22.06 -6.07 -9.17
N GLU A 216 -21.09 -6.96 -9.00
CA GLU A 216 -20.78 -7.62 -7.74
C GLU A 216 -19.71 -6.85 -6.97
N VAL A 217 -20.05 -6.40 -5.76
CA VAL A 217 -19.13 -5.81 -4.78
C VAL A 217 -18.87 -6.84 -3.71
N VAL A 218 -17.60 -7.21 -3.52
CA VAL A 218 -17.21 -8.25 -2.55
C VAL A 218 -16.32 -7.63 -1.50
N ALA A 219 -16.65 -7.89 -0.23
CA ALA A 219 -15.94 -7.32 0.91
C ALA A 219 -15.88 -5.78 0.91
N GLY A 220 -16.87 -5.11 0.29
CA GLY A 220 -16.89 -3.66 0.12
C GLY A 220 -15.93 -3.13 -0.94
N VAL A 221 -15.25 -3.99 -1.69
CA VAL A 221 -14.32 -3.59 -2.76
C VAL A 221 -15.08 -3.45 -4.07
N LEU A 222 -15.10 -2.23 -4.62
CA LEU A 222 -15.67 -1.99 -5.93
C LEU A 222 -14.78 -2.63 -7.01
N PRO A 223 -15.36 -3.28 -8.03
CA PRO A 223 -14.60 -3.75 -9.17
C PRO A 223 -14.44 -2.62 -10.20
N ALA A 224 -14.08 -1.43 -9.73
CA ALA A 224 -13.95 -0.22 -10.53
C ALA A 224 -13.03 0.81 -9.85
N PHE A 225 -12.47 1.73 -10.64
CA PHE A 225 -11.74 2.89 -10.13
C PHE A 225 -11.92 4.10 -11.06
N LEU A 226 -11.69 5.29 -10.50
CA LEU A 226 -11.46 6.52 -11.27
C LEU A 226 -9.95 6.79 -11.28
N ALA A 227 -9.40 7.16 -12.43
CA ALA A 227 -8.00 7.57 -12.52
C ALA A 227 -7.79 8.86 -11.71
N THR A 228 -6.66 8.96 -11.00
CA THR A 228 -6.40 10.06 -10.05
C THR A 228 -6.11 11.40 -10.72
N ASP A 229 -5.63 11.38 -11.95
CA ASP A 229 -5.12 12.54 -12.70
C ASP A 229 -5.89 12.80 -14.00
N ARG A 230 -6.85 11.93 -14.33
CA ARG A 230 -7.61 12.00 -15.57
C ARG A 230 -9.08 11.65 -15.34
N PRO A 231 -10.00 12.23 -16.11
CA PRO A 231 -11.42 11.94 -16.01
C PRO A 231 -11.75 10.59 -16.69
N ILE A 232 -11.08 9.50 -16.28
CA ILE A 232 -11.26 8.16 -16.84
C ILE A 232 -11.81 7.25 -15.75
N ALA A 233 -12.84 6.49 -16.08
CA ALA A 233 -13.36 5.41 -15.26
C ALA A 233 -13.04 4.06 -15.88
N VAL A 234 -12.64 3.11 -15.05
CA VAL A 234 -12.43 1.71 -15.44
C VAL A 234 -13.26 0.82 -14.53
N TRP A 235 -14.02 -0.11 -15.10
CA TRP A 235 -14.86 -1.02 -14.32
C TRP A 235 -14.95 -2.40 -14.92
N GLU A 236 -15.34 -3.35 -14.09
CA GLU A 236 -15.74 -4.69 -14.50
C GLU A 236 -17.26 -4.75 -14.68
N SER A 237 -17.69 -5.34 -15.79
CA SER A 237 -19.07 -5.81 -15.97
C SER A 237 -19.04 -7.08 -16.82
N GLU A 238 -19.80 -8.10 -16.43
CA GLU A 238 -19.93 -9.36 -17.17
C GLU A 238 -18.58 -10.05 -17.46
N ARG A 239 -17.63 -9.96 -16.50
CA ARG A 239 -16.25 -10.47 -16.64
C ARG A 239 -15.48 -9.87 -17.83
N ALA A 240 -15.81 -8.64 -18.20
CA ALA A 240 -15.05 -7.81 -19.10
C ALA A 240 -14.66 -6.50 -18.42
N ILE A 241 -13.50 -5.97 -18.79
CA ILE A 241 -13.00 -4.68 -18.32
C ILE A 241 -13.35 -3.62 -19.35
N HIS A 242 -13.98 -2.56 -18.88
CA HIS A 242 -14.42 -1.43 -19.69
C HIS A 242 -13.74 -0.16 -19.21
N LEU A 243 -13.55 0.78 -20.12
CA LEU A 243 -12.98 2.08 -19.87
C LEU A 243 -13.87 3.14 -20.51
N LEU A 244 -14.12 4.23 -19.78
CA LEU A 244 -14.90 5.39 -20.22
C LEU A 244 -14.08 6.66 -19.97
N ASP A 245 -13.85 7.43 -21.02
CA ASP A 245 -13.39 8.82 -20.91
C ASP A 245 -14.60 9.71 -20.61
N LEU A 246 -14.63 10.31 -19.42
CA LEU A 246 -15.74 11.14 -18.96
C LEU A 246 -15.77 12.53 -19.61
N LYS A 247 -14.69 12.94 -20.26
CA LYS A 247 -14.62 14.20 -21.01
C LYS A 247 -15.18 14.03 -22.41
N THR A 248 -14.85 12.95 -23.11
CA THR A 248 -15.32 12.71 -24.49
C THR A 248 -16.60 11.87 -24.54
N GLY A 249 -16.88 11.08 -23.50
CA GLY A 249 -17.93 10.07 -23.48
C GLY A 249 -17.55 8.80 -24.25
N GLU A 250 -16.31 8.69 -24.72
CA GLU A 250 -15.84 7.53 -25.48
C GLU A 250 -15.62 6.33 -24.54
N SER A 251 -16.13 5.17 -24.96
CA SER A 251 -16.00 3.92 -24.21
C SER A 251 -15.29 2.86 -25.05
N ARG A 252 -14.40 2.08 -24.42
CA ARG A 252 -13.75 0.92 -25.04
C ARG A 252 -13.65 -0.26 -24.08
N SER A 253 -13.63 -1.47 -24.65
CA SER A 253 -13.34 -2.68 -23.91
C SER A 253 -11.83 -2.92 -23.87
N LEU A 254 -11.28 -3.19 -22.68
CA LEU A 254 -9.89 -3.63 -22.50
C LEU A 254 -9.74 -5.16 -22.58
N GLY A 255 -10.85 -5.89 -22.71
CA GLY A 255 -10.88 -7.34 -22.84
C GLY A 255 -11.45 -8.08 -21.62
N PRO A 256 -11.39 -9.43 -21.62
CA PRO A 256 -11.94 -10.25 -20.55
C PRO A 256 -11.12 -10.14 -19.27
N GLY A 257 -11.80 -10.13 -18.13
CA GLY A 257 -11.15 -10.04 -16.84
C GLY A 257 -12.06 -9.58 -15.71
N VAL A 258 -11.47 -9.53 -14.52
CA VAL A 258 -12.11 -9.07 -13.29
C VAL A 258 -11.15 -8.23 -12.46
N ALA A 259 -11.70 -7.51 -11.49
CA ALA A 259 -10.95 -6.76 -10.47
C ALA A 259 -9.91 -5.76 -11.03
N PRO A 260 -10.34 -4.77 -11.84
CA PRO A 260 -9.44 -3.74 -12.35
C PRO A 260 -8.92 -2.86 -11.22
N ARG A 261 -7.65 -2.44 -11.32
CA ARG A 261 -6.94 -1.54 -10.39
C ARG A 261 -6.06 -0.57 -11.16
N LEU A 262 -5.83 0.62 -10.59
CA LEU A 262 -4.86 1.58 -11.13
C LEU A 262 -3.45 1.20 -10.67
N LEU A 263 -2.52 1.00 -11.60
CA LEU A 263 -1.11 0.80 -11.26
C LEU A 263 -0.50 2.16 -10.84
N PRO A 264 0.00 2.29 -9.60
CA PRO A 264 0.48 3.57 -9.07
C PRO A 264 1.55 4.23 -9.94
N PHE A 265 1.49 5.56 -10.04
CA PHE A 265 2.44 6.38 -10.80
C PHE A 265 2.51 6.04 -12.30
N THR A 266 1.45 5.43 -12.83
CA THR A 266 1.31 5.11 -14.24
C THR A 266 -0.10 5.41 -14.73
N GLU A 267 -0.24 5.56 -16.05
CA GLU A 267 -1.53 5.62 -16.72
C GLU A 267 -1.96 4.22 -17.17
N ARG A 268 -1.88 3.22 -16.28
CA ARG A 268 -2.18 1.83 -16.62
C ARG A 268 -3.19 1.20 -15.69
N ALA A 269 -4.15 0.51 -16.26
CA ALA A 269 -4.97 -0.44 -15.54
C ALA A 269 -4.23 -1.77 -15.42
N VAL A 270 -4.49 -2.49 -14.33
CA VAL A 270 -4.14 -3.89 -14.12
C VAL A 270 -5.40 -4.65 -13.75
N TRP A 271 -5.58 -5.84 -14.30
CA TRP A 271 -6.69 -6.74 -13.96
C TRP A 271 -6.25 -8.18 -14.11
N VAL A 272 -7.13 -9.12 -13.76
CA VAL A 272 -6.83 -10.54 -13.87
C VAL A 272 -7.85 -11.28 -14.71
N ARG A 273 -7.37 -12.29 -15.44
CA ARG A 273 -8.19 -13.20 -16.24
C ARG A 273 -8.00 -14.62 -15.75
N GLU A 274 -9.08 -15.30 -15.40
CA GLU A 274 -9.01 -16.69 -15.00
C GLU A 274 -8.55 -17.57 -16.18
N VAL A 275 -7.62 -18.50 -15.93
CA VAL A 275 -7.17 -19.46 -16.94
C VAL A 275 -8.12 -20.66 -16.94
N PRO A 276 -8.86 -20.93 -18.05
CA PRO A 276 -9.77 -22.06 -18.12
C PRO A 276 -9.07 -23.38 -17.84
N GLY A 277 -9.72 -24.27 -17.09
CA GLY A 277 -9.19 -25.61 -16.76
C GLY A 277 -8.04 -25.64 -15.75
N LYS A 278 -7.52 -24.49 -15.29
CA LYS A 278 -6.49 -24.41 -14.24
C LYS A 278 -7.09 -24.17 -12.85
N ARG A 279 -8.16 -24.89 -12.52
CA ARG A 279 -8.70 -24.99 -11.16
C ARG A 279 -8.33 -26.33 -10.57
N ARG A 280 -7.81 -26.36 -9.34
CA ARG A 280 -7.46 -27.59 -8.64
C ARG A 280 -7.94 -27.55 -7.20
N ALA A 281 -8.61 -28.61 -6.75
CA ALA A 281 -8.88 -28.78 -5.33
C ALA A 281 -7.56 -28.88 -4.55
N VAL A 282 -7.49 -28.19 -3.42
CA VAL A 282 -6.36 -28.23 -2.48
C VAL A 282 -6.91 -28.33 -1.06
N ASN A 283 -6.07 -28.68 -0.09
CA ASN A 283 -6.51 -28.73 1.30
C ASN A 283 -7.03 -27.35 1.74
N GLY A 284 -8.29 -27.29 2.17
CA GLY A 284 -8.94 -26.06 2.64
C GLY A 284 -9.50 -25.14 1.55
N GLY A 285 -9.51 -25.55 0.28
CA GLY A 285 -9.94 -24.64 -0.78
C GLY A 285 -9.83 -25.13 -2.23
N THR A 286 -9.94 -24.18 -3.16
CA THR A 286 -9.64 -24.38 -4.58
C THR A 286 -8.54 -23.44 -5.00
N GLU A 287 -7.45 -23.97 -5.53
CA GLU A 287 -6.45 -23.17 -6.23
C GLU A 287 -6.98 -22.82 -7.62
N ILE A 288 -6.89 -21.54 -7.97
CA ILE A 288 -7.25 -20.99 -9.27
C ILE A 288 -6.05 -20.23 -9.81
N VAL A 289 -5.73 -20.45 -11.09
CA VAL A 289 -4.68 -19.70 -11.79
C VAL A 289 -5.31 -18.58 -12.61
N TYR A 290 -4.76 -17.38 -12.45
CA TYR A 290 -5.08 -16.19 -13.21
C TYR A 290 -3.89 -15.74 -14.05
N GLU A 291 -4.16 -15.10 -15.17
CA GLU A 291 -3.20 -14.23 -15.86
C GLU A 291 -3.39 -12.81 -15.36
N VAL A 292 -2.28 -12.13 -15.07
CA VAL A 292 -2.27 -10.70 -14.77
C VAL A 292 -2.06 -9.95 -16.07
N TRP A 293 -2.95 -8.99 -16.35
CA TRP A 293 -2.95 -8.19 -17.58
C TRP A 293 -2.85 -6.71 -17.25
N SER A 294 -2.31 -5.93 -18.18
CA SER A 294 -2.25 -4.48 -18.06
C SER A 294 -2.42 -3.78 -19.41
N ALA A 295 -3.09 -2.64 -19.41
CA ALA A 295 -3.22 -1.77 -20.59
C ALA A 295 -3.04 -0.31 -20.20
N PRO A 296 -2.51 0.54 -21.11
CA PRO A 296 -2.60 1.99 -20.98
C PRO A 296 -4.07 2.43 -20.92
N LEU A 297 -4.35 3.49 -20.18
CA LEU A 297 -5.69 4.08 -20.11
C LEU A 297 -6.06 4.85 -21.38
N THR A 298 -5.09 5.34 -22.14
CA THR A 298 -5.28 6.12 -23.37
C THR A 298 -5.28 5.23 -24.61
N GLU A 299 -4.11 4.99 -25.19
CA GLU A 299 -3.92 4.18 -26.40
C GLU A 299 -2.91 3.06 -26.15
N GLY A 300 -3.13 1.93 -26.81
CA GLY A 300 -2.26 0.76 -26.76
C GLY A 300 -2.99 -0.52 -26.35
N GLU A 301 -2.38 -1.63 -26.74
CA GLU A 301 -2.94 -2.97 -26.55
C GLU A 301 -2.69 -3.50 -25.13
N PRO A 302 -3.64 -4.26 -24.56
CA PRO A 302 -3.42 -5.06 -23.37
C PRO A 302 -2.23 -6.01 -23.53
N SER A 303 -1.41 -6.12 -22.48
CA SER A 303 -0.30 -7.06 -22.40
C SER A 303 -0.37 -7.92 -21.14
N ARG A 304 0.04 -9.18 -21.28
CA ARG A 304 0.14 -10.13 -20.17
C ARG A 304 1.42 -9.90 -19.38
N LEU A 305 1.29 -9.72 -18.07
CA LEU A 305 2.38 -9.52 -17.13
C LEU A 305 2.89 -10.83 -16.52
N GLY A 306 2.01 -11.81 -16.31
CA GLY A 306 2.40 -13.10 -15.73
C GLY A 306 1.22 -13.94 -15.22
N GLU A 307 1.52 -14.95 -14.40
CA GLU A 307 0.51 -15.80 -13.75
C GLU A 307 0.45 -15.50 -12.24
N LEU A 308 -0.78 -15.42 -11.72
CA LEU A 308 -1.09 -15.28 -10.30
C LEU A 308 -1.85 -16.54 -9.84
N ARG A 309 -1.41 -17.15 -8.74
CA ARG A 309 -2.08 -18.28 -8.11
C ARG A 309 -2.81 -17.83 -6.86
N VAL A 310 -4.07 -18.25 -6.74
CA VAL A 310 -4.94 -17.85 -5.64
C VAL A 310 -5.67 -19.05 -5.10
N THR A 311 -5.74 -19.18 -3.78
CA THR A 311 -6.54 -20.20 -3.11
C THR A 311 -7.82 -19.58 -2.57
N THR A 312 -8.96 -20.09 -3.01
CA THR A 312 -10.28 -19.72 -2.47
C THR A 312 -10.59 -20.51 -1.21
N SER A 313 -11.40 -19.97 -0.31
CA SER A 313 -11.90 -20.68 0.86
C SER A 313 -13.38 -20.33 1.05
N PRO A 314 -14.30 -21.31 1.15
CA PRO A 314 -15.73 -21.04 1.36
C PRO A 314 -16.03 -20.23 2.61
N GLU A 315 -15.15 -20.30 3.62
CA GLU A 315 -15.25 -19.53 4.87
C GLU A 315 -14.98 -18.03 4.65
N ARG A 316 -14.40 -17.64 3.50
CA ARG A 316 -14.01 -16.27 3.19
C ARG A 316 -14.75 -15.77 1.97
N HIS A 317 -15.88 -15.12 2.23
CA HIS A 317 -16.75 -14.52 1.22
C HIS A 317 -17.42 -15.53 0.28
N GLY A 318 -17.72 -16.72 0.80
CA GLY A 318 -18.40 -17.78 0.05
C GLY A 318 -17.57 -18.25 -1.14
N ASN A 319 -18.20 -18.31 -2.32
CA ASN A 319 -17.55 -18.77 -3.56
C ASN A 319 -16.93 -17.63 -4.39
N ALA A 320 -16.94 -16.40 -3.87
CA ALA A 320 -16.35 -15.28 -4.58
C ALA A 320 -14.83 -15.47 -4.74
N SER A 321 -14.30 -15.05 -5.88
CA SER A 321 -12.86 -15.16 -6.13
C SER A 321 -12.08 -14.15 -5.29
N PRO A 322 -11.00 -14.56 -4.59
CA PRO A 322 -10.21 -13.64 -3.75
C PRO A 322 -9.53 -12.50 -4.49
N VAL A 323 -9.36 -12.61 -5.81
CA VAL A 323 -8.86 -11.49 -6.62
C VAL A 323 -9.82 -10.29 -6.60
N ARG A 324 -11.11 -10.48 -6.29
CA ARG A 324 -12.09 -9.37 -6.23
C ARG A 324 -11.78 -8.38 -5.11
N TRP A 325 -11.16 -8.84 -4.03
CA TRP A 325 -10.73 -8.00 -2.90
C TRP A 325 -9.20 -7.97 -2.74
N MET A 326 -8.45 -8.26 -3.82
CA MET A 326 -7.02 -8.01 -3.84
C MET A 326 -6.74 -6.51 -3.89
N VAL A 327 -5.60 -6.15 -3.30
CA VAL A 327 -5.11 -4.78 -3.26
C VAL A 327 -3.78 -4.67 -4.00
N ILE A 328 -3.49 -3.47 -4.48
CA ILE A 328 -2.12 -3.08 -4.83
C ILE A 328 -1.46 -2.54 -3.56
N GLY A 329 -0.45 -3.26 -3.07
CA GLY A 329 0.40 -2.84 -1.96
C GLY A 329 1.76 -2.35 -2.42
N GLU A 330 2.46 -1.66 -1.53
CA GLU A 330 3.82 -1.17 -1.73
C GLU A 330 4.85 -2.04 -0.99
N THR A 331 5.99 -2.26 -1.63
CA THR A 331 7.17 -2.92 -1.06
C THR A 331 8.42 -2.10 -1.41
N PRO A 332 9.57 -2.33 -0.75
CA PRO A 332 10.81 -1.66 -1.11
C PRO A 332 11.22 -1.83 -2.58
N GLU A 333 10.80 -2.92 -3.22
CA GLU A 333 11.11 -3.26 -4.61
C GLU A 333 10.11 -2.70 -5.63
N GLY A 334 8.96 -2.18 -5.18
CA GLY A 334 7.92 -1.61 -6.04
C GLY A 334 6.51 -1.94 -5.57
N PHE A 335 5.63 -2.27 -6.52
CA PHE A 335 4.23 -2.57 -6.24
C PHE A 335 3.93 -4.05 -6.40
N VAL A 336 3.01 -4.56 -5.60
CA VAL A 336 2.58 -5.97 -5.66
C VAL A 336 1.06 -6.09 -5.61
N LEU A 337 0.50 -7.08 -6.30
CA LEU A 337 -0.84 -7.57 -6.01
C LEU A 337 -0.77 -8.52 -4.82
N ARG A 338 -1.56 -8.24 -3.78
CA ARG A 338 -1.61 -9.06 -2.56
C ARG A 338 -3.03 -9.09 -1.98
N GLY A 339 -3.25 -10.01 -1.06
CA GLY A 339 -4.52 -10.14 -0.34
C GLY A 339 -4.75 -11.56 0.17
N PRO A 340 -5.81 -11.78 0.98
CA PRO A 340 -6.16 -13.12 1.46
C PRO A 340 -6.32 -14.10 0.29
N GLY A 341 -5.70 -15.28 0.40
CA GLY A 341 -5.72 -16.31 -0.65
C GLY A 341 -4.58 -16.19 -1.68
N ILE A 342 -3.84 -15.09 -1.70
CA ILE A 342 -2.61 -14.94 -2.51
C ILE A 342 -1.42 -15.27 -1.61
N ALA A 343 -0.86 -16.48 -1.75
CA ALA A 343 0.24 -16.93 -0.91
C ALA A 343 1.55 -16.16 -1.16
N THR A 344 1.84 -15.88 -2.43
CA THR A 344 3.00 -15.10 -2.85
C THR A 344 2.50 -13.85 -3.57
N PRO A 345 2.78 -12.63 -3.06
CA PRO A 345 2.45 -11.40 -3.75
C PRO A 345 3.01 -11.38 -5.17
N PHE A 346 2.21 -10.91 -6.13
CA PHE A 346 2.63 -10.82 -7.52
C PHE A 346 3.27 -9.45 -7.78
N ALA A 347 4.56 -9.43 -8.13
CA ALA A 347 5.27 -8.20 -8.44
C ALA A 347 4.72 -7.55 -9.73
N LEU A 348 4.39 -6.26 -9.62
CA LEU A 348 3.98 -5.44 -10.75
C LEU A 348 5.18 -4.71 -11.35
N PRO A 349 5.09 -4.27 -12.63
CA PRO A 349 6.14 -3.45 -13.23
C PRO A 349 6.45 -2.24 -12.37
N ASN A 350 7.73 -2.06 -12.01
CA ASN A 350 8.16 -0.91 -11.23
C ASN A 350 8.26 0.31 -12.18
N PRO A 351 7.43 1.36 -11.98
CA PRO A 351 7.45 2.53 -12.85
C PRO A 351 8.74 3.35 -12.77
N PHE A 352 9.58 3.10 -11.75
CA PHE A 352 10.83 3.80 -11.52
C PHE A 352 12.07 3.03 -12.00
N ALA A 353 11.91 1.83 -12.58
CA ALA A 353 13.04 0.99 -13.03
C ALA A 353 13.90 1.63 -14.14
N GLY A 354 13.39 2.66 -14.84
CA GLY A 354 14.12 3.42 -15.85
C GLY A 354 14.80 4.70 -15.36
N SER A 355 14.53 5.16 -14.13
CA SER A 355 14.97 6.46 -13.59
C SER A 355 16.23 6.38 -12.71
N HIS A 356 16.88 5.22 -12.65
CA HIS A 356 18.16 5.05 -11.96
C HIS A 356 19.27 4.65 -12.95
N PRO A 357 20.12 5.61 -13.37
CA PRO A 357 21.38 5.26 -14.01
C PRO A 357 22.30 4.73 -12.91
N GLY A 358 22.36 3.41 -12.69
CA GLY A 358 23.40 2.88 -11.80
C GLY A 358 23.28 1.47 -11.21
N ARG A 359 22.22 0.70 -11.44
CA ARG A 359 22.18 -0.71 -10.97
C ARG A 359 21.63 -1.66 -12.03
N SER A 360 22.40 -1.84 -13.10
CA SER A 360 22.32 -3.04 -13.94
C SER A 360 22.92 -4.22 -13.16
N GLY A 361 22.07 -4.98 -12.47
CA GLY A 361 22.42 -6.31 -11.98
C GLY A 361 22.23 -7.32 -13.11
N ALA A 362 23.25 -7.50 -13.95
CA ALA A 362 23.29 -8.62 -14.87
C ALA A 362 23.43 -9.93 -14.07
N PRO A 363 22.65 -10.99 -14.35
CA PRO A 363 22.83 -12.28 -13.69
C PRO A 363 24.11 -12.94 -14.23
N GLY A 364 25.16 -12.94 -13.40
CA GLY A 364 26.40 -13.65 -13.67
C GLY A 364 26.17 -15.16 -13.76
N ARG A 365 26.17 -15.69 -14.99
CA ARG A 365 26.43 -17.11 -15.24
C ARG A 365 27.90 -17.38 -14.96
N LEU A 366 28.23 -17.93 -13.79
CA LEU A 366 29.47 -18.67 -13.61
C LEU A 366 29.30 -20.04 -14.29
N LYS A 367 29.97 -20.24 -15.43
CA LYS A 367 30.31 -21.57 -15.92
C LYS A 367 31.63 -21.99 -15.26
N PRO A 368 31.75 -23.21 -14.73
CA PRO A 368 33.04 -23.78 -14.39
C PRO A 368 33.65 -24.39 -15.66
N THR A 369 34.88 -24.02 -15.98
CA THR A 369 35.74 -24.84 -16.85
C THR A 369 37.10 -24.92 -16.18
N GLY A 370 37.46 -26.14 -15.77
CA GLY A 370 38.77 -26.46 -15.23
C GLY A 370 39.85 -26.54 -16.31
N ASP A 371 41.08 -26.58 -15.79
CA ASP A 371 42.32 -27.18 -16.28
C ASP A 371 42.61 -27.22 -17.78
N ASN A 372 43.72 -26.58 -18.17
CA ASN A 372 45.00 -27.28 -18.34
C ASN A 372 46.10 -26.34 -18.85
N SER A 373 47.28 -26.47 -18.23
CA SER A 373 48.66 -26.25 -18.71
C SER A 373 49.47 -25.32 -17.82
#